data_AF-A0A7C8DR46-F1
#
_entry.id   AF-A0A7C8DR46-F1
#
_cell.length_a   1.000
_cell.length_b   1.000
_cell.length_c   1.000
_cell.angle_alpha   90.00
_cell.angle_beta   90.00
_cell.angle_gamma   90.00
#
_symmetry.space_group_name_H-M   'P 1'
#
loop_
_entity.id
_entity.type
_entity.pdbx_description
1 polymer ?
#
loop_
_entity_poly.entity_id
_entity_poly.type
_entity_poly.pdbx_seq_one_letter_code
_entity_poly.pdbx_strand_id
1 'polypeptide(L)'
;MESFVNNFNAAYAIFMRVYKEEMKEPGLFLSAKIRPLVEKAENYFQRAVQCLNLSQVSASNLKDVGYESVLLLKEIFDRIPLPPYDVIPGAKALEGKDRIKIWHVPKTEIAIELAEEGPDQGEFLFSPETVSNLRRFYNKIKTMPYKPGASEGVYEFYIRTPGRLIPPKWTGLLPAWTTRIYLDQTLWQWMGLGLSLFLFFLFNYAVFRFQRRKHKPRSALRKMWLKLLLPATITLSAFPMIWFVNEVINVTGSVLIVTITVMEAFTWLMIAWGAVLIGGLVAETVIASPKIDSKGIDASLVRTIGKLIGIGVGLYILLEGIGHLGVSLVPILTGLGVAGLALSLAARPTI
;
A
#
# COMPACT_ATOMS: atom_id res chain seq x y z
N MET A 1 -1.30 9.58 23.86
CA MET A 1 -0.04 10.38 23.68
C MET A 1 1.16 9.75 24.39
N GLU A 2 1.11 9.51 25.71
CA GLU A 2 2.25 8.92 26.44
C GLU A 2 2.70 7.56 25.87
N SER A 3 1.75 6.65 25.60
CA SER A 3 2.04 5.36 24.96
C SER A 3 2.82 5.52 23.65
N PHE A 4 2.41 6.45 22.79
CA PHE A 4 3.09 6.74 21.52
C PHE A 4 4.56 7.16 21.75
N VAL A 5 4.80 8.14 22.63
CA VAL A 5 6.15 8.67 22.90
C VAL A 5 7.05 7.59 23.50
N ASN A 6 6.54 6.83 24.48
CA ASN A 6 7.32 5.78 25.15
C ASN A 6 7.69 4.64 24.19
N ASN A 7 6.73 4.17 23.39
CA ASN A 7 6.99 3.12 22.40
C ASN A 7 7.95 3.59 21.30
N PHE A 8 7.78 4.81 20.78
CA PHE A 8 8.74 5.36 19.83
C PHE A 8 10.16 5.42 20.41
N ASN A 9 10.31 6.02 21.60
CA ASN A 9 11.63 6.20 22.21
C ASN A 9 12.31 4.85 22.50
N ALA A 10 11.54 3.84 22.92
CA ALA A 10 12.05 2.48 23.09
C ALA A 10 12.53 1.87 21.76
N ALA A 11 11.76 2.01 20.68
CA ALA A 11 12.16 1.57 19.35
C ALA A 11 13.43 2.28 18.88
N TYR A 12 13.46 3.61 18.99
CA TYR A 12 14.58 4.46 18.58
C TYR A 12 15.88 4.13 19.34
N ALA A 13 15.79 3.89 20.66
CA ALA A 13 16.95 3.54 21.47
C ALA A 13 17.58 2.20 21.06
N ILE A 14 16.74 1.20 20.73
CA ILE A 14 17.22 -0.09 20.21
C ILE A 14 17.80 0.11 18.81
N PHE A 15 17.07 0.82 17.94
CA PHE A 15 17.47 1.12 16.57
C PHE A 15 18.87 1.76 16.51
N MET A 16 19.09 2.86 17.25
CA MET A 16 20.37 3.58 17.23
C MET A 16 21.52 2.75 17.76
N ARG A 17 21.26 1.88 18.76
CA ARG A 17 22.27 0.95 19.28
C ARG A 17 22.67 -0.06 18.21
N VAL A 18 21.68 -0.74 17.63
CA VAL A 18 21.91 -1.76 16.60
C VAL A 18 22.58 -1.16 15.38
N TYR A 19 22.11 -0.01 14.89
CA TYR A 19 22.71 0.69 13.75
C TYR A 19 24.19 1.01 13.99
N LYS A 20 24.55 1.56 15.16
CA LYS A 20 25.94 1.91 15.50
C LYS A 20 26.86 0.69 15.60
N GLU A 21 26.35 -0.44 16.07
CA GLU A 21 27.11 -1.70 16.16
C GLU A 21 27.26 -2.36 14.80
N GLU A 22 26.18 -2.48 14.04
CA GLU A 22 26.15 -3.14 12.74
C GLU A 22 26.99 -2.43 11.69
N MET A 23 26.99 -1.09 11.66
CA MET A 23 27.78 -0.34 10.70
C MET A 23 29.30 -0.46 10.92
N LYS A 24 29.74 -1.05 12.04
CA LYS A 24 31.16 -1.39 12.28
C LYS A 24 31.53 -2.79 11.81
N GLU A 25 30.57 -3.69 11.68
CA GLU A 25 30.82 -5.05 11.21
C GLU A 25 30.97 -5.09 9.68
N PRO A 26 31.92 -5.88 9.15
CA PRO A 26 32.11 -6.01 7.71
C PRO A 26 30.90 -6.69 7.03
N GLY A 27 30.78 -6.50 5.71
CA GLY A 27 29.74 -7.09 4.88
C GLY A 27 28.79 -6.07 4.26
N LEU A 28 27.95 -6.54 3.34
CA LEU A 28 27.00 -5.69 2.59
C LEU A 28 25.58 -5.69 3.17
N PHE A 29 25.26 -6.67 4.01
CA PHE A 29 23.94 -6.91 4.57
C PHE A 29 24.00 -6.94 6.11
N LEU A 30 22.84 -6.77 6.73
CA LEU A 30 22.68 -6.87 8.17
C LEU A 30 22.98 -8.29 8.66
N SER A 31 23.67 -8.40 9.80
CA SER A 31 23.96 -9.69 10.42
C SER A 31 22.68 -10.42 10.81
N ALA A 32 22.63 -11.75 10.64
CA ALA A 32 21.50 -12.53 11.13
C ALA A 32 21.36 -12.45 12.67
N LYS A 33 22.45 -12.11 13.38
CA LYS A 33 22.52 -12.04 14.84
C LYS A 33 21.64 -10.93 15.44
N ILE A 34 21.41 -9.84 14.71
CA ILE A 34 20.61 -8.70 15.19
C ILE A 34 19.12 -8.85 14.96
N ARG A 35 18.68 -9.85 14.19
CA ARG A 35 17.27 -10.09 13.89
C ARG A 35 16.34 -9.98 15.11
N PRO A 36 16.61 -10.61 16.28
CA PRO A 36 15.73 -10.48 17.43
C PRO A 36 15.66 -9.05 18.00
N LEU A 37 16.74 -8.27 17.90
CA LEU A 37 16.76 -6.88 18.33
C LEU A 37 15.98 -5.99 17.37
N VAL A 38 16.09 -6.25 16.06
CA VAL A 38 15.31 -5.56 15.03
C VAL A 38 13.82 -5.84 15.20
N GLU A 39 13.44 -7.10 15.37
CA GLU A 39 12.04 -7.50 15.63
C GLU A 39 11.50 -6.83 16.90
N LYS A 40 12.32 -6.75 17.96
CA LYS A 40 11.94 -6.03 19.19
C LYS A 40 11.73 -4.53 18.93
N ALA A 41 12.60 -3.88 18.16
CA ALA A 41 12.43 -2.48 17.79
C ALA A 41 11.18 -2.27 16.92
N GLU A 42 10.95 -3.14 15.93
CA GLU A 42 9.76 -3.14 15.08
C GLU A 42 8.49 -3.30 15.93
N ASN A 43 8.47 -4.18 16.94
CA ASN A 43 7.31 -4.33 17.82
C ASN A 43 6.97 -3.06 18.61
N TYR A 44 7.98 -2.38 19.17
CA TYR A 44 7.76 -1.09 19.82
C TYR A 44 7.27 -0.04 18.81
N PHE A 45 7.87 -0.01 17.62
CA PHE A 45 7.48 0.92 16.58
C PHE A 45 6.02 0.68 16.13
N GLN A 46 5.61 -0.57 15.98
CA GLN A 46 4.23 -0.95 15.66
C GLN A 46 3.25 -0.53 16.76
N ARG A 47 3.63 -0.58 18.03
CA ARG A 47 2.79 -0.03 19.12
C ARG A 47 2.64 1.48 19.03
N ALA A 48 3.62 2.20 18.50
CA ALA A 48 3.46 3.62 18.19
C ALA A 48 2.52 3.82 16.99
N VAL A 49 2.57 2.95 15.97
CA VAL A 49 1.62 2.96 14.85
C VAL A 49 0.19 2.72 15.33
N GLN A 50 -0.01 1.80 16.27
CA GLN A 50 -1.33 1.52 16.88
C GLN A 50 -1.95 2.72 17.61
N CYS A 51 -1.19 3.77 17.89
CA CYS A 51 -1.75 5.00 18.47
C CYS A 51 -2.38 5.91 17.40
N LEU A 52 -2.31 5.57 16.11
CA LEU A 52 -2.81 6.35 14.98
C LEU A 52 -4.12 5.77 14.46
N ASN A 53 -5.11 6.61 14.19
CA ASN A 53 -6.30 6.19 13.48
C ASN A 53 -6.02 6.17 11.96
N LEU A 54 -5.78 4.98 11.43
CA LEU A 54 -5.51 4.76 10.00
C LEU A 54 -6.76 4.34 9.20
N SER A 55 -7.97 4.48 9.76
CA SER A 55 -9.22 4.04 9.12
C SER A 55 -9.50 4.67 7.75
N GLN A 56 -8.97 5.88 7.49
CA GLN A 56 -9.10 6.57 6.21
C GLN A 56 -7.92 6.31 5.25
N VAL A 57 -6.98 5.43 5.62
CA VAL A 57 -5.85 5.02 4.79
C VAL A 57 -6.21 3.74 4.04
N SER A 58 -5.93 3.70 2.74
CA SER A 58 -6.20 2.51 1.94
C SER A 58 -5.35 1.31 2.38
N ALA A 59 -5.90 0.10 2.24
CA ALA A 59 -5.27 -1.14 2.70
C ALA A 59 -3.84 -1.30 2.14
N SER A 60 -3.63 -0.93 0.88
CA SER A 60 -2.32 -0.97 0.19
C SER A 60 -1.25 -0.10 0.83
N ASN A 61 -1.64 1.00 1.47
CA ASN A 61 -0.72 2.01 1.98
C ASN A 61 -0.64 2.02 3.53
N LEU A 62 -1.44 1.18 4.22
CA LEU A 62 -1.56 1.18 5.69
C LEU A 62 -0.20 1.13 6.40
N LYS A 63 0.65 0.18 5.99
CA LYS A 63 1.96 -0.03 6.61
C LYS A 63 2.85 1.21 6.44
N ASP A 64 2.99 1.69 5.21
CA ASP A 64 3.96 2.74 4.87
C ASP A 64 3.51 4.11 5.40
N VAL A 65 2.21 4.42 5.28
CA VAL A 65 1.62 5.63 5.86
C VAL A 65 1.70 5.59 7.38
N GLY A 66 1.42 4.44 8.01
CA GLY A 66 1.56 4.27 9.45
C GLY A 66 2.99 4.56 9.92
N TYR A 67 3.99 4.00 9.25
CA TYR A 67 5.39 4.16 9.61
C TYR A 67 5.87 5.61 9.44
N GLU A 68 5.56 6.21 8.30
CA GLU A 68 5.89 7.61 8.05
C GLU A 68 5.19 8.54 9.05
N SER A 69 3.91 8.29 9.36
CA SER A 69 3.14 9.10 10.30
C SER A 69 3.75 9.08 11.70
N VAL A 70 4.21 7.92 12.17
CA VAL A 70 4.91 7.80 13.45
C VAL A 70 6.19 8.65 13.48
N LEU A 71 6.98 8.62 12.41
CA LEU A 71 8.22 9.40 12.31
C LEU A 71 7.94 10.91 12.26
N LEU A 72 6.99 11.34 11.43
CA LEU A 72 6.59 12.74 11.30
C LEU A 72 6.03 13.29 12.62
N LEU A 73 5.14 12.54 13.27
CA LEU A 73 4.55 12.95 14.55
C LEU A 73 5.61 13.07 15.63
N LYS A 74 6.59 12.16 15.66
CA LYS A 74 7.70 12.27 16.60
C LYS A 74 8.58 13.49 16.33
N GLU A 75 8.95 13.74 15.07
CA GLU A 75 9.71 14.93 14.68
C GLU A 75 8.99 16.23 15.10
N ILE A 76 7.66 16.25 15.00
CA ILE A 76 6.85 17.37 15.45
C ILE A 76 6.95 17.51 16.97
N PHE A 77 6.67 16.43 17.70
CA PHE A 77 6.72 16.39 19.16
C PHE A 77 8.10 16.69 19.73
N ASP A 78 9.17 16.47 18.98
CA ASP A 78 10.53 16.78 19.40
C ASP A 78 10.91 18.27 19.25
N ARG A 79 10.10 19.07 18.56
CA ARG A 79 10.33 20.51 18.36
C ARG A 79 9.34 21.41 19.10
N ILE A 80 8.17 20.87 19.47
CA ILE A 80 7.14 21.64 20.20
C ILE A 80 7.12 21.31 21.70
N PRO A 81 6.77 22.26 22.57
CA PRO A 81 6.48 21.95 23.96
C PRO A 81 5.26 21.03 24.04
N LEU A 82 5.36 19.93 24.81
CA LEU A 82 4.23 19.06 25.12
C LEU A 82 3.71 19.37 26.51
N PRO A 83 2.39 19.24 26.75
CA PRO A 83 1.86 19.38 28.09
C PRO A 83 2.40 18.26 29.01
N PRO A 84 2.56 18.54 30.31
CA PRO A 84 2.74 17.49 31.32
C PRO A 84 1.65 16.40 31.22
N TYR A 85 1.97 15.15 31.52
CA TYR A 85 1.01 14.05 31.34
C TYR A 85 -0.17 14.09 32.31
N ASP A 86 0.01 14.70 33.48
CA ASP A 86 -1.02 14.87 34.51
C ASP A 86 -2.13 15.86 34.11
N VAL A 87 -1.86 16.77 33.17
CA VAL A 87 -2.88 17.70 32.63
C VAL A 87 -3.60 17.15 31.39
N ILE A 88 -3.20 15.99 30.88
CA ILE A 88 -3.90 15.32 29.77
C ILE A 88 -5.14 14.62 30.34
N PRO A 89 -6.31 14.74 29.69
CA PRO A 89 -7.51 14.04 30.14
C PRO A 89 -7.25 12.54 30.35
N GLY A 90 -7.39 12.09 31.60
CA GLY A 90 -7.31 10.68 31.97
C GLY A 90 -8.69 10.03 32.04
N ALA A 91 -8.76 8.80 32.57
CA ALA A 91 -9.98 7.98 32.61
C ALA A 91 -11.20 8.72 33.20
N LYS A 92 -11.01 9.55 34.23
CA LYS A 92 -12.09 10.32 34.86
C LYS A 92 -12.78 11.31 33.92
N ALA A 93 -12.07 11.86 32.93
CA ALA A 93 -12.64 12.78 31.94
C ALA A 93 -13.48 12.07 30.86
N LEU A 94 -13.49 10.73 30.89
CA LEU A 94 -14.20 9.87 29.95
C LEU A 94 -15.52 9.34 30.54
N GLU A 95 -15.80 9.62 31.81
CA GLU A 95 -16.98 9.20 32.54
C GLU A 95 -18.09 10.27 32.51
N GLY A 96 -19.35 9.82 32.57
CA GLY A 96 -20.52 10.72 32.69
C GLY A 96 -21.09 11.26 31.38
N LYS A 97 -22.06 12.17 31.50
CA LYS A 97 -22.78 12.77 30.37
C LYS A 97 -21.91 13.75 29.56
N ASP A 98 -20.91 14.35 30.19
CA ASP A 98 -20.01 15.34 29.60
C ASP A 98 -18.66 14.73 29.16
N ARG A 99 -18.63 13.43 28.84
CA ARG A 99 -17.39 12.73 28.46
C ARG A 99 -16.71 13.39 27.26
N ILE A 100 -15.40 13.57 27.36
CA ILE A 100 -14.59 14.12 26.26
C ILE A 100 -14.43 13.04 25.19
N LYS A 101 -14.81 13.36 23.95
CA LYS A 101 -14.56 12.50 22.77
C LYS A 101 -13.34 12.91 21.97
N ILE A 102 -12.90 14.15 22.11
CA ILE A 102 -11.78 14.71 21.36
C ILE A 102 -10.95 15.62 22.26
N TRP A 103 -9.64 15.49 22.17
CA TRP A 103 -8.69 16.33 22.88
C TRP A 103 -7.61 16.82 21.92
N HIS A 104 -7.35 18.11 21.93
CA HIS A 104 -6.30 18.72 21.13
C HIS A 104 -5.03 18.90 21.95
N VAL A 105 -3.89 18.53 21.37
CA VAL A 105 -2.58 18.89 21.91
C VAL A 105 -2.51 20.43 21.93
N PRO A 106 -2.23 21.07 23.09
CA PRO A 106 -2.33 22.52 23.23
C PRO A 106 -1.55 23.29 22.16
N LYS A 107 -2.17 24.35 21.62
CA LYS A 107 -1.60 25.22 20.59
C LYS A 107 -1.26 24.51 19.27
N THR A 108 -1.90 23.37 18.99
CA THR A 108 -1.75 22.66 17.73
C THR A 108 -3.10 22.20 17.19
N GLU A 109 -3.11 21.83 15.90
CA GLU A 109 -4.24 21.16 15.24
C GLU A 109 -4.25 19.64 15.50
N ILE A 110 -3.27 19.10 16.26
CA ILE A 110 -3.14 17.67 16.53
C ILE A 110 -4.21 17.25 17.52
N ALA A 111 -5.12 16.39 17.09
CA ALA A 111 -6.23 15.85 17.87
C ALA A 111 -6.05 14.37 18.16
N ILE A 112 -6.45 13.97 19.37
CA ILE A 112 -6.68 12.60 19.78
C ILE A 112 -8.18 12.45 19.99
N GLU A 113 -8.81 11.50 19.32
CA GLU A 113 -10.25 11.28 19.35
C GLU A 113 -10.61 9.83 19.67
N LEU A 114 -11.82 9.65 20.19
CA LEU A 114 -12.41 8.34 20.41
C LEU A 114 -12.75 7.69 19.06
N ALA A 115 -12.21 6.51 18.80
CA ALA A 115 -12.63 5.68 17.67
C ALA A 115 -14.05 5.15 17.93
N GLU A 116 -15.02 5.62 17.15
CA GLU A 116 -16.43 5.24 17.31
C GLU A 116 -16.80 3.94 16.61
N GLU A 117 -16.03 3.54 15.59
CA GLU A 117 -16.27 2.39 14.73
C GLU A 117 -14.94 1.69 14.37
N GLY A 118 -15.02 0.44 13.92
CA GLY A 118 -13.87 -0.34 13.45
C GLY A 118 -13.24 -1.22 14.54
N PRO A 119 -12.09 -1.85 14.23
CA PRO A 119 -11.43 -2.80 15.14
C PRO A 119 -10.93 -2.15 16.44
N ASP A 120 -10.61 -0.85 16.40
CA ASP A 120 -10.09 -0.09 17.54
C ASP A 120 -11.20 0.69 18.26
N GLN A 121 -12.47 0.30 18.07
CA GLN A 121 -13.62 0.96 18.69
C GLN A 121 -13.45 1.07 20.22
N GLY A 122 -13.62 2.28 20.73
CA GLY A 122 -13.45 2.58 22.15
C GLY A 122 -12.05 3.06 22.54
N GLU A 123 -11.08 3.02 21.63
CA GLU A 123 -9.74 3.54 21.87
C GLU A 123 -9.62 5.04 21.54
N PHE A 124 -8.69 5.73 22.20
CA PHE A 124 -8.34 7.12 21.91
C PHE A 124 -7.08 7.18 21.05
N LEU A 125 -7.25 7.53 19.78
CA LEU A 125 -6.21 7.51 18.76
C LEU A 125 -5.97 8.89 18.18
N PHE A 126 -4.78 9.16 17.65
CA PHE A 126 -4.56 10.37 16.85
C PHE A 126 -5.50 10.36 15.63
N SER A 127 -6.32 11.40 15.48
CA SER A 127 -7.42 11.41 14.51
C SER A 127 -6.95 11.20 13.06
N PRO A 128 -7.81 10.72 12.15
CA PRO A 128 -7.49 10.65 10.72
C PRO A 128 -7.11 12.02 10.14
N GLU A 129 -7.73 13.09 10.65
CA GLU A 129 -7.36 14.46 10.28
C GLU A 129 -5.94 14.82 10.73
N THR A 130 -5.54 14.43 11.95
CA THR A 130 -4.15 14.56 12.39
C THR A 130 -3.21 13.84 11.44
N VAL A 131 -3.45 12.55 11.21
CA VAL A 131 -2.61 11.66 10.39
C VAL A 131 -2.42 12.23 8.98
N SER A 132 -3.51 12.60 8.31
CA SER A 132 -3.49 13.13 6.94
C SER A 132 -2.75 14.48 6.82
N ASN A 133 -2.65 15.25 7.90
CA ASN A 133 -1.98 16.56 7.92
C ASN A 133 -0.55 16.54 8.49
N LEU A 134 -0.03 15.40 8.96
CA LEU A 134 1.30 15.33 9.60
C LEU A 134 2.43 15.88 8.73
N ARG A 135 2.43 15.58 7.41
CA ARG A 135 3.45 16.13 6.50
C ARG A 135 3.37 17.66 6.42
N ARG A 136 2.16 18.22 6.39
CA ARG A 136 1.95 19.68 6.40
C ARG A 136 2.47 20.28 7.69
N PHE A 137 2.14 19.67 8.84
CA PHE A 137 2.61 20.12 10.15
C PHE A 137 4.13 20.08 10.25
N TYR A 138 4.76 18.95 9.91
CA TYR A 138 6.20 18.79 9.89
C TYR A 138 6.88 19.86 9.02
N ASN A 139 6.39 20.08 7.79
CA ASN A 139 6.98 21.08 6.90
C ASN A 139 6.94 22.52 7.44
N LYS A 140 5.94 22.87 8.27
CA LYS A 140 5.86 24.19 8.91
C LYS A 140 6.92 24.38 9.99
N ILE A 141 7.37 23.31 10.64
CA ILE A 141 8.23 23.40 11.83
C ILE A 141 9.58 22.70 11.70
N LYS A 142 9.87 22.02 10.58
CA LYS A 142 11.11 21.23 10.41
C LYS A 142 12.40 22.02 10.63
N THR A 143 12.37 23.35 10.45
CA THR A 143 13.49 24.27 10.68
C THR A 143 13.60 24.76 12.12
N MET A 144 12.62 24.49 12.99
CA MET A 144 12.70 24.81 14.41
C MET A 144 13.73 23.90 15.11
N PRO A 145 14.41 24.39 16.16
CA PRO A 145 15.38 23.60 16.89
C PRO A 145 14.71 22.43 17.63
N TYR A 146 15.45 21.34 17.78
CA TYR A 146 15.02 20.20 18.60
C TYR A 146 15.12 20.54 20.09
N LYS A 147 14.28 19.88 20.89
CA LYS A 147 14.41 19.86 22.35
C LYS A 147 15.59 18.97 22.78
N PRO A 148 16.20 19.21 23.95
CA PRO A 148 17.20 18.32 24.51
C PRO A 148 16.67 16.88 24.64
N GLY A 149 17.48 15.89 24.23
CA GLY A 149 17.12 14.48 24.28
C GLY A 149 16.16 14.00 23.18
N ALA A 150 15.93 14.83 22.15
CA ALA A 150 15.13 14.48 20.98
C ALA A 150 15.73 13.35 20.12
N SER A 151 14.89 12.74 19.29
CA SER A 151 15.27 11.79 18.25
C SER A 151 15.60 12.54 16.96
N GLU A 152 16.71 13.29 16.97
CA GLU A 152 17.05 14.23 15.89
C GLU A 152 17.20 13.57 14.53
N GLY A 153 16.50 14.10 13.52
CA GLY A 153 16.65 13.75 12.11
C GLY A 153 16.22 12.32 11.78
N VAL A 154 15.43 11.66 12.63
CA VAL A 154 14.98 10.28 12.43
C VAL A 154 14.12 10.13 11.18
N TYR A 155 13.28 11.11 10.86
CA TYR A 155 12.49 11.09 9.63
C TYR A 155 13.38 11.28 8.39
N GLU A 156 14.31 12.23 8.46
CA GLU A 156 15.24 12.49 7.36
C GLU A 156 16.17 11.30 7.11
N PHE A 157 16.61 10.62 8.17
CA PHE A 157 17.35 9.37 8.08
C PHE A 157 16.52 8.29 7.36
N TYR A 158 15.27 8.09 7.78
CA TYR A 158 14.38 7.10 7.18
C TYR A 158 14.19 7.30 5.67
N ILE A 159 13.87 8.51 5.23
CA ILE A 159 13.63 8.78 3.79
C ILE A 159 14.92 8.69 2.95
N ARG A 160 16.10 8.94 3.56
CA ARG A 160 17.40 8.89 2.86
C ARG A 160 17.91 7.47 2.65
N THR A 161 17.47 6.53 3.48
CA THR A 161 18.10 5.21 3.54
C THR A 161 17.12 4.12 3.08
N PRO A 162 17.54 3.20 2.22
CA PRO A 162 16.69 2.09 1.80
C PRO A 162 16.52 1.03 2.89
N GLY A 163 15.50 0.19 2.76
CA GLY A 163 15.13 -0.80 3.77
C GLY A 163 14.09 -0.26 4.77
N ARG A 164 13.83 -1.03 5.83
CA ARG A 164 12.87 -0.66 6.87
C ARG A 164 13.48 0.35 7.85
N LEU A 165 13.54 0.02 9.13
CA LEU A 165 14.13 0.90 10.14
C LEU A 165 15.66 0.96 10.01
N ILE A 166 16.33 -0.17 9.74
CA ILE A 166 17.79 -0.23 9.60
C ILE A 166 18.18 -0.43 8.14
N PRO A 167 18.99 0.47 7.58
CA PRO A 167 19.39 0.33 6.20
C PRO A 167 20.48 -0.72 6.00
N PRO A 168 20.52 -1.37 4.83
CA PRO A 168 21.56 -2.32 4.51
C PRO A 168 22.91 -1.60 4.32
N LYS A 169 24.02 -2.28 4.63
CA LYS A 169 25.36 -1.69 4.68
C LYS A 169 25.87 -1.25 3.30
N TRP A 170 25.40 -1.87 2.21
CA TRP A 170 25.76 -1.48 0.85
C TRP A 170 25.41 -0.02 0.52
N THR A 171 24.49 0.60 1.27
CA THR A 171 24.13 2.02 1.12
C THR A 171 25.30 2.96 1.39
N GLY A 172 26.23 2.56 2.26
CA GLY A 172 27.47 3.30 2.51
C GLY A 172 28.43 3.30 1.32
N LEU A 173 28.21 2.46 0.31
CA LEU A 173 28.99 2.44 -0.94
C LEU A 173 28.46 3.44 -1.98
N LEU A 174 27.27 4.00 -1.76
CA LEU A 174 26.69 4.96 -2.69
C LEU A 174 27.50 6.28 -2.66
N PRO A 175 27.85 6.85 -3.83
CA PRO A 175 28.50 8.15 -3.88
C PRO A 175 27.64 9.24 -3.23
N ALA A 176 28.25 10.17 -2.50
CA ALA A 176 27.52 11.20 -1.75
C ALA A 176 26.57 12.09 -2.58
N TRP A 177 26.79 12.20 -3.90
CA TRP A 177 25.91 12.96 -4.78
C TRP A 177 24.56 12.24 -5.03
N THR A 178 24.49 10.91 -4.89
CA THR A 178 23.27 10.13 -5.12
C THR A 178 22.29 10.20 -3.95
N THR A 179 22.75 10.60 -2.76
CA THR A 179 21.93 10.68 -1.53
C THR A 179 21.26 12.04 -1.33
N ARG A 180 21.40 12.97 -2.30
CA ARG A 180 20.68 14.25 -2.30
C ARG A 180 19.18 14.02 -2.49
N ILE A 181 18.37 14.64 -1.64
CA ILE A 181 16.91 14.48 -1.63
C ILE A 181 16.24 15.49 -2.56
N TYR A 182 15.31 15.00 -3.38
CA TYR A 182 14.35 15.76 -4.17
C TYR A 182 12.97 15.12 -4.05
N LEU A 183 11.96 15.90 -3.63
CA LEU A 183 10.59 15.41 -3.38
C LEU A 183 10.57 14.19 -2.44
N ASP A 184 11.28 14.30 -1.31
CA ASP A 184 11.43 13.27 -0.29
C ASP A 184 12.13 11.98 -0.74
N GLN A 185 12.67 11.93 -1.96
CA GLN A 185 13.45 10.79 -2.47
C GLN A 185 14.88 11.21 -2.81
N THR A 186 15.85 10.37 -2.48
CA THR A 186 17.23 10.48 -2.95
C THR A 186 17.34 10.33 -4.47
N LEU A 187 18.36 10.91 -5.07
CA LEU A 187 18.62 10.76 -6.50
C LEU A 187 18.83 9.29 -6.92
N TRP A 188 19.46 8.48 -6.06
CA TRP A 188 19.53 7.03 -6.23
C TRP A 188 18.14 6.38 -6.31
N GLN A 189 17.22 6.74 -5.39
CA GLN A 189 15.85 6.22 -5.41
C GLN A 189 15.12 6.58 -6.71
N TRP A 190 15.26 7.82 -7.20
CA TRP A 190 14.71 8.23 -8.50
C TRP A 190 15.27 7.41 -9.66
N MET A 191 16.59 7.22 -9.71
CA MET A 191 17.23 6.42 -10.76
C MET A 191 16.79 4.95 -10.68
N GLY A 192 16.73 4.38 -9.47
CA GLY A 192 16.28 3.02 -9.23
C GLY A 192 14.82 2.82 -9.63
N LEU A 193 13.93 3.76 -9.28
CA LEU A 193 12.52 3.72 -9.65
C LEU A 193 12.34 3.81 -11.17
N GLY A 194 13.02 4.77 -11.82
CA GLY A 194 12.97 4.91 -13.28
C GLY A 194 13.49 3.68 -14.00
N LEU A 195 14.63 3.13 -13.59
CA LEU A 195 15.22 1.94 -14.19
C LEU A 195 14.34 0.70 -13.98
N SER A 196 13.79 0.50 -12.78
CA SER A 196 12.93 -0.65 -12.48
C SER A 196 11.62 -0.60 -13.27
N LEU A 197 10.98 0.56 -13.39
CA LEU A 197 9.79 0.75 -14.24
C LEU A 197 10.11 0.50 -15.72
N PHE A 198 11.26 0.98 -16.20
CA PHE A 198 11.70 0.74 -17.57
C PHE A 198 11.94 -0.75 -17.85
N LEU A 199 12.61 -1.46 -16.95
CA LEU A 199 12.86 -2.90 -17.08
C LEU A 199 11.56 -3.71 -16.99
N PHE A 200 10.65 -3.33 -16.10
CA PHE A 200 9.31 -3.93 -16.00
C PHE A 200 8.52 -3.79 -17.30
N PHE A 201 8.54 -2.59 -17.90
CA PHE A 201 7.94 -2.36 -19.21
C PHE A 201 8.60 -3.20 -20.31
N LEU A 202 9.93 -3.19 -20.37
CA LEU A 202 10.69 -3.92 -21.40
C LEU A 202 10.45 -5.42 -21.33
N PHE A 203 10.40 -6.00 -20.13
CA PHE A 203 10.06 -7.40 -19.90
C PHE A 203 8.68 -7.75 -20.45
N ASN A 204 7.64 -7.00 -20.05
CA ASN A 204 6.27 -7.25 -20.50
C ASN A 204 6.10 -6.98 -22.01
N TYR A 205 6.79 -5.97 -22.55
CA TYR A 205 6.83 -5.69 -23.98
C TYR A 205 7.50 -6.83 -24.78
N ALA A 206 8.60 -7.40 -24.27
CA ALA A 206 9.25 -8.54 -24.91
C ALA A 206 8.33 -9.77 -24.95
N VAL A 207 7.59 -10.04 -23.86
CA VAL A 207 6.57 -11.11 -23.83
C VAL A 207 5.47 -10.83 -24.85
N PHE A 208 4.93 -9.62 -24.89
CA PHE A 208 3.93 -9.21 -25.89
C PHE A 208 4.44 -9.38 -27.33
N ARG A 209 5.70 -8.96 -27.59
CA ARG A 209 6.32 -9.09 -28.91
C ARG A 209 6.52 -10.56 -29.30
N PHE A 210 6.94 -11.41 -28.36
CA PHE A 210 7.08 -12.84 -28.57
C PHE A 210 5.74 -13.51 -28.88
N GLN A 211 4.67 -13.12 -28.17
CA GLN A 211 3.31 -13.58 -28.46
C GLN A 211 2.89 -13.20 -29.89
N ARG A 212 3.16 -11.96 -30.33
CA ARG A 212 2.82 -11.51 -31.71
C ARG A 212 3.67 -12.16 -32.81
N ARG A 213 4.92 -12.59 -32.52
CA ARG A 213 5.77 -13.26 -33.52
C ARG A 213 5.30 -14.68 -33.85
N LYS A 214 4.61 -15.37 -32.92
CA LYS A 214 4.06 -16.69 -33.21
C LYS A 214 2.85 -16.55 -34.14
N HIS A 215 3.06 -16.90 -35.42
CA HIS A 215 2.03 -16.92 -36.47
C HIS A 215 0.76 -17.66 -36.05
N LYS A 216 -0.38 -17.22 -36.61
CA LYS A 216 -1.77 -17.69 -36.39
C LYS A 216 -1.83 -19.11 -35.78
N PRO A 217 -2.08 -19.25 -34.47
CA PRO A 217 -2.15 -20.57 -33.85
C PRO A 217 -3.20 -21.43 -34.56
N ARG A 218 -2.82 -22.67 -34.93
CA ARG A 218 -3.70 -23.62 -35.63
C ARG A 218 -4.89 -24.09 -34.79
N SER A 219 -4.83 -23.95 -33.46
CA SER A 219 -5.88 -24.35 -32.51
C SER A 219 -6.46 -23.14 -31.78
N ALA A 220 -7.79 -23.11 -31.64
CA ALA A 220 -8.53 -22.08 -30.90
C ALA A 220 -8.08 -22.02 -29.43
N LEU A 221 -7.93 -23.17 -28.76
CA LEU A 221 -7.44 -23.25 -27.38
C LEU A 221 -6.05 -22.63 -27.23
N ARG A 222 -5.13 -22.94 -28.14
CA ARG A 222 -3.77 -22.36 -28.12
C ARG A 222 -3.80 -20.83 -28.27
N LYS A 223 -4.72 -20.29 -29.08
CA LYS A 223 -4.93 -18.84 -29.21
C LYS A 223 -5.38 -18.20 -27.91
N MET A 224 -6.25 -18.86 -27.16
CA MET A 224 -6.75 -18.35 -25.88
C MET A 224 -5.69 -18.38 -24.79
N TRP A 225 -4.96 -19.49 -24.67
CA TRP A 225 -3.80 -19.56 -23.77
C TRP A 225 -2.76 -18.48 -24.07
N LEU A 226 -2.47 -18.23 -25.36
CA LEU A 226 -1.56 -17.14 -25.75
C LEU A 226 -2.08 -15.76 -25.34
N LYS A 227 -3.39 -15.50 -25.43
CA LYS A 227 -3.98 -14.24 -24.97
C LYS A 227 -3.88 -14.05 -23.46
N LEU A 228 -3.97 -15.14 -22.69
CA LEU A 228 -3.87 -15.11 -21.23
C LEU A 228 -2.45 -14.79 -20.75
N LEU A 229 -1.42 -15.09 -21.55
CA LEU A 229 -0.02 -14.85 -21.17
C LEU A 229 0.26 -13.39 -20.82
N LEU A 230 -0.32 -12.42 -21.53
CA LEU A 230 -0.05 -11.00 -21.25
C LEU A 230 -0.59 -10.55 -19.87
N PRO A 231 -1.90 -10.63 -19.57
CA PRO A 231 -2.40 -10.26 -18.25
C PRO A 231 -1.78 -11.11 -17.14
N ALA A 232 -1.50 -12.40 -17.39
CA ALA A 232 -0.81 -13.25 -16.42
C ALA A 232 0.62 -12.77 -16.13
N THR A 233 1.42 -12.46 -17.15
CA THR A 233 2.81 -12.01 -16.95
C THR A 233 2.88 -10.64 -16.29
N ILE A 234 2.00 -9.71 -16.65
CA ILE A 234 1.92 -8.41 -15.97
C ILE A 234 1.57 -8.59 -14.50
N THR A 235 0.52 -9.36 -14.21
CA THR A 235 0.07 -9.62 -12.83
C THR A 235 1.17 -10.29 -12.00
N LEU A 236 1.78 -11.35 -12.52
CA LEU A 236 2.81 -12.10 -11.81
C LEU A 236 4.10 -11.30 -11.60
N SER A 237 4.48 -10.46 -12.57
CA SER A 237 5.66 -9.60 -12.45
C SER A 237 5.42 -8.35 -11.60
N ALA A 238 4.16 -7.93 -11.41
CA ALA A 238 3.83 -6.77 -10.59
C ALA A 238 4.15 -6.99 -9.10
N PHE A 239 3.88 -8.19 -8.56
CA PHE A 239 4.17 -8.50 -7.14
C PHE A 239 5.64 -8.29 -6.74
N PRO A 240 6.64 -8.91 -7.40
CA PRO A 240 8.05 -8.67 -7.05
C PRO A 240 8.48 -7.24 -7.36
N MET A 241 7.88 -6.58 -8.36
CA MET A 241 8.18 -5.19 -8.69
C MET A 241 7.70 -4.23 -7.58
N ILE A 242 6.48 -4.39 -7.07
CA ILE A 242 5.96 -3.60 -5.94
C ILE A 242 6.84 -3.83 -4.71
N TRP A 243 7.16 -5.09 -4.41
CA TRP A 243 8.06 -5.43 -3.31
C TRP A 243 9.44 -4.78 -3.46
N PHE A 244 10.02 -4.80 -4.67
CA PHE A 244 11.33 -4.20 -4.94
C PHE A 244 11.31 -2.68 -4.77
N VAL A 245 10.28 -2.02 -5.31
CA VAL A 245 10.11 -0.56 -5.16
C VAL A 245 9.93 -0.18 -3.69
N ASN A 246 9.14 -0.94 -2.93
CA ASN A 246 8.85 -0.61 -1.54
C ASN A 246 10.00 -0.98 -0.58
N GLU A 247 10.54 -2.20 -0.64
CA GLU A 247 11.48 -2.68 0.38
C GLU A 247 12.95 -2.49 -0.02
N VAL A 248 13.28 -2.45 -1.31
CA VAL A 248 14.68 -2.32 -1.79
C VAL A 248 15.02 -0.90 -2.18
N ILE A 249 14.18 -0.26 -2.99
CA ILE A 249 14.35 1.15 -3.33
C ILE A 249 13.94 2.01 -2.13
N ASN A 250 12.90 1.62 -1.39
CA ASN A 250 12.30 2.39 -0.29
C ASN A 250 11.84 3.76 -0.77
N VAL A 251 11.02 3.79 -1.81
CA VAL A 251 10.33 5.04 -2.17
C VAL A 251 9.39 5.39 -1.01
N THR A 252 9.31 6.66 -0.61
CA THR A 252 8.50 7.09 0.55
C THR A 252 7.48 8.16 0.17
N GLY A 253 6.61 8.52 1.13
CA GLY A 253 5.69 9.64 1.01
C GLY A 253 4.74 9.57 -0.18
N SER A 254 4.38 10.74 -0.72
CA SER A 254 3.40 10.83 -1.80
C SER A 254 3.85 10.12 -3.09
N VAL A 255 5.16 10.04 -3.35
CA VAL A 255 5.69 9.34 -4.52
C VAL A 255 5.41 7.84 -4.42
N LEU A 256 5.59 7.25 -3.23
CA LEU A 256 5.27 5.85 -2.98
C LEU A 256 3.78 5.57 -3.19
N ILE A 257 2.93 6.38 -2.54
CA ILE A 257 1.46 6.21 -2.60
C ILE A 257 0.98 6.23 -4.05
N VAL A 258 1.42 7.22 -4.84
CA VAL A 258 1.05 7.32 -6.26
C VAL A 258 1.57 6.12 -7.05
N THR A 259 2.83 5.72 -6.82
CA THR A 259 3.45 4.60 -7.54
C THR A 259 2.74 3.28 -7.27
N ILE A 260 2.51 2.93 -6.00
CA ILE A 260 1.81 1.71 -5.60
C ILE A 260 0.37 1.74 -6.11
N THR A 261 -0.35 2.84 -5.90
CA THR A 261 -1.76 2.98 -6.34
C THR A 261 -1.90 2.75 -7.84
N VAL A 262 -1.03 3.36 -8.66
CA VAL A 262 -1.05 3.19 -10.13
C VAL A 262 -0.71 1.76 -10.53
N MET A 263 0.31 1.16 -9.93
CA MET A 263 0.72 -0.21 -10.21
C MET A 263 -0.36 -1.23 -9.83
N GLU A 264 -0.98 -1.07 -8.66
CA GLU A 264 -2.06 -1.94 -8.20
C GLU A 264 -3.33 -1.74 -9.02
N ALA A 265 -3.72 -0.52 -9.35
CA ALA A 265 -4.87 -0.25 -10.23
C ALA A 265 -4.70 -0.97 -11.58
N PHE A 266 -3.51 -0.90 -12.17
CA PHE A 266 -3.20 -1.60 -13.40
C PHE A 266 -3.19 -3.13 -13.21
N THR A 267 -2.72 -3.62 -12.07
CA THR A 267 -2.72 -5.05 -11.74
C THR A 267 -4.14 -5.58 -11.61
N TRP A 268 -5.03 -4.90 -10.88
CA TRP A 268 -6.45 -5.25 -10.77
C TRP A 268 -7.15 -5.27 -12.14
N LEU A 269 -6.84 -4.31 -13.01
CA LEU A 269 -7.34 -4.30 -14.39
C LEU A 269 -6.88 -5.54 -15.18
N MET A 270 -5.63 -5.95 -15.02
CA MET A 270 -5.08 -7.14 -15.69
C MET A 270 -5.65 -8.44 -15.14
N ILE A 271 -5.88 -8.53 -13.83
CA ILE A 271 -6.55 -9.68 -13.20
C ILE A 271 -7.99 -9.78 -13.72
N ALA A 272 -8.74 -8.68 -13.74
CA ALA A 272 -10.10 -8.63 -14.26
C ALA A 272 -10.15 -9.01 -15.75
N TRP A 273 -9.23 -8.49 -16.56
CA TRP A 273 -9.12 -8.88 -17.97
C TRP A 273 -8.78 -10.37 -18.12
N GLY A 274 -7.88 -10.89 -17.29
CA GLY A 274 -7.56 -12.31 -17.20
C GLY A 274 -8.79 -13.17 -16.90
N ALA A 275 -9.64 -12.77 -15.95
CA ALA A 275 -10.88 -13.47 -15.62
C ALA A 275 -11.85 -13.57 -16.81
N VAL A 276 -12.01 -12.49 -17.58
CA VAL A 276 -12.82 -12.50 -18.81
C VAL A 276 -12.26 -13.50 -19.83
N LEU A 277 -10.93 -13.53 -20.00
CA LEU A 277 -10.28 -14.49 -20.91
C LEU A 277 -10.42 -15.94 -20.43
N ILE A 278 -10.35 -16.18 -19.12
CA ILE A 278 -10.54 -17.50 -18.51
C ILE A 278 -11.97 -17.99 -18.73
N GLY A 279 -12.99 -17.14 -18.57
CA GLY A 279 -14.38 -17.52 -18.85
C GLY A 279 -14.58 -18.01 -20.28
N GLY A 280 -13.95 -17.34 -21.24
CA GLY A 280 -13.92 -17.82 -22.63
C GLY A 280 -13.13 -19.11 -22.82
N LEU A 281 -12.00 -19.28 -22.11
CA LEU A 281 -11.15 -20.47 -22.20
C LEU A 281 -11.87 -21.72 -21.69
N VAL A 282 -12.58 -21.58 -20.57
CA VAL A 282 -13.45 -22.63 -20.02
C VAL A 282 -14.52 -23.00 -21.04
N ALA A 283 -15.19 -22.02 -21.66
CA ALA A 283 -16.19 -22.29 -22.69
C ALA A 283 -15.62 -23.07 -23.89
N GLU A 284 -14.48 -22.66 -24.46
CA GLU A 284 -13.87 -23.41 -25.58
C GLU A 284 -13.36 -24.80 -25.16
N THR A 285 -12.99 -24.97 -23.89
CA THR A 285 -12.58 -26.29 -23.36
C THR A 285 -13.78 -27.23 -23.26
N VAL A 286 -14.93 -26.72 -22.81
CA VAL A 286 -16.19 -27.47 -22.79
C VAL A 286 -16.63 -27.83 -24.21
N ILE A 287 -16.53 -26.90 -25.15
CA ILE A 287 -16.92 -27.12 -26.57
C ILE A 287 -15.97 -28.08 -27.29
N ALA A 288 -14.70 -28.18 -26.87
CA ALA A 288 -13.77 -29.16 -27.40
C ALA A 288 -14.13 -30.62 -27.03
N SER A 289 -15.12 -30.82 -26.15
CA SER A 289 -15.68 -32.14 -25.84
C SER A 289 -16.36 -32.76 -27.06
N PRO A 290 -16.21 -34.08 -27.32
CA PRO A 290 -16.87 -34.76 -28.44
C PRO A 290 -18.40 -34.73 -28.37
N LYS A 291 -18.98 -34.37 -27.23
CA LYS A 291 -20.43 -34.36 -26.98
C LYS A 291 -21.15 -33.11 -27.53
N ILE A 292 -20.42 -32.07 -27.92
CA ILE A 292 -20.99 -30.80 -28.38
C ILE A 292 -20.57 -30.56 -29.83
N ASP A 293 -21.53 -30.31 -30.72
CA ASP A 293 -21.18 -29.83 -32.06
C ASP A 293 -20.61 -28.41 -31.96
N SER A 294 -19.32 -28.28 -32.26
CA SER A 294 -18.58 -27.02 -32.25
C SER A 294 -19.20 -25.89 -33.09
N LYS A 295 -20.05 -26.23 -34.08
CA LYS A 295 -20.77 -25.30 -34.97
C LYS A 295 -22.26 -25.17 -34.64
N GLY A 296 -22.76 -25.96 -33.69
CA GLY A 296 -24.16 -25.96 -33.27
C GLY A 296 -24.53 -24.79 -32.34
N ILE A 297 -25.83 -24.63 -32.10
CA ILE A 297 -26.39 -23.60 -31.21
C ILE A 297 -25.83 -23.74 -29.80
N ASP A 298 -25.66 -24.97 -29.30
CA ASP A 298 -25.12 -25.27 -27.97
C ASP A 298 -23.73 -24.66 -27.77
N ALA A 299 -22.86 -24.71 -28.78
CA ALA A 299 -21.54 -24.12 -28.70
C ALA A 299 -21.58 -22.58 -28.67
N SER A 300 -22.55 -21.96 -29.35
CA SER A 300 -22.79 -20.51 -29.26
C SER A 300 -23.28 -20.09 -27.88
N LEU A 301 -24.20 -20.86 -27.30
CA LEU A 301 -24.72 -20.64 -25.95
C LEU A 301 -23.61 -20.77 -24.91
N VAL A 302 -22.81 -21.85 -24.96
CA VAL A 302 -21.69 -22.08 -24.03
C VAL A 302 -20.66 -20.95 -24.11
N ARG A 303 -20.31 -20.45 -25.30
CA ARG A 303 -19.42 -19.28 -25.46
C ARG A 303 -19.99 -18.02 -24.83
N THR A 304 -21.28 -17.79 -25.02
CA THR A 304 -21.96 -16.59 -24.52
C THR A 304 -22.03 -16.63 -22.99
N ILE A 305 -22.47 -17.76 -22.42
CA ILE A 305 -22.53 -17.96 -20.97
C ILE A 305 -21.14 -17.82 -20.33
N GLY A 306 -20.11 -18.47 -20.89
CA GLY A 306 -18.75 -18.38 -20.35
C GLY A 306 -18.17 -16.95 -20.39
N LYS A 307 -18.46 -16.16 -21.43
CA LYS A 307 -18.10 -14.74 -21.50
C LYS A 307 -18.86 -13.91 -20.47
N LEU A 308 -20.17 -14.13 -20.30
CA LEU A 308 -20.98 -13.41 -19.32
C LEU A 308 -20.50 -13.69 -17.89
N ILE A 309 -20.21 -14.95 -17.57
CA ILE A 309 -19.61 -15.33 -16.27
C ILE A 309 -18.25 -14.64 -16.09
N GLY A 310 -17.39 -14.69 -17.11
CA GLY A 310 -16.07 -14.04 -17.07
C GLY A 310 -16.15 -12.52 -16.86
N ILE A 311 -17.14 -11.85 -17.48
CA ILE A 311 -17.42 -10.42 -17.30
C ILE A 311 -17.92 -10.15 -15.88
N GLY A 312 -18.85 -10.95 -15.37
CA GLY A 312 -19.36 -10.82 -13.99
C GLY A 312 -18.24 -10.96 -12.96
N VAL A 313 -17.39 -11.98 -13.09
CA VAL A 313 -16.21 -12.18 -12.23
C VAL A 313 -15.21 -11.05 -12.40
N GLY A 314 -14.93 -10.61 -13.63
CA GLY A 314 -14.05 -9.47 -13.89
C GLY A 314 -14.54 -8.18 -13.24
N LEU A 315 -15.85 -7.91 -13.29
CA LEU A 315 -16.46 -6.75 -12.64
C LEU A 315 -16.33 -6.83 -11.12
N TYR A 316 -16.61 -7.99 -10.53
CA TYR A 316 -16.40 -8.23 -9.10
C TYR A 316 -14.95 -7.95 -8.69
N ILE A 317 -13.97 -8.47 -9.43
CA ILE A 317 -12.54 -8.23 -9.20
C ILE A 317 -12.19 -6.74 -9.27
N LEU A 318 -12.77 -5.99 -10.20
CA LEU A 318 -12.55 -4.54 -10.29
C LEU A 318 -13.14 -3.81 -9.08
N LEU A 319 -14.33 -4.19 -8.61
CA LEU A 319 -14.95 -3.59 -7.42
C LEU A 319 -14.08 -3.85 -6.18
N GLU A 320 -13.62 -5.08 -5.98
CA GLU A 320 -12.67 -5.39 -4.91
C GLU A 320 -11.39 -4.57 -5.02
N GLY A 321 -10.82 -4.46 -6.22
CA GLY A 321 -9.62 -3.65 -6.45
C GLY A 321 -9.80 -2.17 -6.13
N ILE A 322 -10.94 -1.58 -6.52
CA ILE A 322 -11.28 -0.18 -6.23
C ILE A 322 -11.42 0.03 -4.71
N GLY A 323 -12.07 -0.90 -4.01
CA GLY A 323 -12.20 -0.85 -2.55
C GLY A 323 -10.85 -0.97 -1.85
N HIS A 324 -9.97 -1.86 -2.33
CA HIS A 324 -8.60 -2.03 -1.81
C HIS A 324 -7.75 -0.76 -1.94
N LEU A 325 -7.97 0.01 -3.01
CA LEU A 325 -7.34 1.31 -3.24
C LEU A 325 -7.93 2.45 -2.39
N GLY A 326 -8.94 2.18 -1.56
CA GLY A 326 -9.56 3.15 -0.64
C GLY A 326 -10.67 4.00 -1.27
N VAL A 327 -11.18 3.62 -2.45
CA VAL A 327 -12.28 4.33 -3.10
C VAL A 327 -13.61 3.75 -2.62
N SER A 328 -14.55 4.62 -2.23
CA SER A 328 -15.89 4.19 -1.80
C SER A 328 -16.65 3.48 -2.92
N LEU A 329 -17.14 2.27 -2.62
CA LEU A 329 -17.92 1.46 -3.56
C LEU A 329 -19.40 1.85 -3.60
N VAL A 330 -19.90 2.62 -2.63
CA VAL A 330 -21.33 2.95 -2.51
C VAL A 330 -21.89 3.59 -3.79
N PRO A 331 -21.26 4.63 -4.39
CA PRO A 331 -21.78 5.23 -5.61
C PRO A 331 -21.77 4.25 -6.79
N ILE A 332 -20.74 3.40 -6.88
CA ILE A 332 -20.57 2.45 -7.98
C ILE A 332 -21.61 1.33 -7.89
N LEU A 333 -21.81 0.77 -6.70
CA LEU A 333 -22.82 -0.26 -6.43
C LEU A 333 -24.24 0.28 -6.66
N THR A 334 -24.49 1.53 -6.26
CA THR A 334 -25.77 2.19 -6.53
C THR A 334 -26.03 2.30 -8.04
N GLY A 335 -25.05 2.77 -8.82
CA GLY A 335 -25.15 2.86 -10.28
C GLY A 335 -25.34 1.49 -10.95
N LEU A 336 -24.58 0.48 -10.53
CA LEU A 336 -24.73 -0.90 -11.03
C LEU A 336 -26.09 -1.50 -10.67
N GLY A 337 -26.63 -1.20 -9.48
CA GLY A 337 -27.96 -1.62 -9.06
C GLY A 337 -29.06 -1.08 -9.98
N VAL A 338 -29.01 0.22 -10.30
CA VAL A 338 -29.94 0.85 -11.26
C VAL A 338 -29.83 0.23 -12.65
N ALA A 339 -28.61 0.02 -13.15
CA ALA A 339 -28.40 -0.63 -14.45
C ALA A 339 -28.91 -2.08 -14.45
N GLY A 340 -28.68 -2.84 -13.38
CA GLY A 340 -29.16 -4.21 -13.22
C GLY A 340 -30.69 -4.29 -13.19
N LEU A 341 -31.36 -3.35 -12.52
CA LEU A 341 -32.82 -3.22 -12.53
C LEU A 341 -33.36 -2.88 -13.92
N ALA A 342 -32.73 -1.96 -14.64
CA ALA A 342 -33.12 -1.65 -16.01
C ALA A 342 -33.01 -2.88 -16.93
N LEU A 343 -31.94 -3.66 -16.78
CA LEU A 343 -31.69 -4.86 -17.56
C LEU A 343 -32.69 -5.99 -17.22
N SER A 344 -33.02 -6.17 -15.95
CA SER A 344 -33.99 -7.19 -15.52
C SER A 344 -35.41 -6.87 -15.99
N LEU A 345 -35.80 -5.59 -15.96
CA LEU A 345 -37.09 -5.12 -16.50
C LEU A 345 -37.15 -5.29 -18.03
N ALA A 346 -36.06 -4.99 -18.74
CA ALA A 346 -35.98 -5.16 -20.19
C ALA A 346 -35.98 -6.63 -20.63
N ALA A 347 -35.47 -7.55 -19.80
CA ALA A 347 -35.43 -8.98 -20.09
C ALA A 347 -36.78 -9.69 -19.88
N ARG A 348 -37.73 -9.06 -19.19
CA ARG A 348 -39.04 -9.64 -18.80
C ARG A 348 -39.90 -10.19 -19.96
N PRO A 349 -39.85 -9.67 -21.20
CA PRO A 349 -40.59 -10.26 -22.33
C PRO A 349 -39.95 -11.55 -22.88
N THR A 350 -38.68 -11.81 -22.53
CA THR A 350 -37.86 -12.91 -23.06
C THR A 350 -37.82 -14.11 -22.11
N ILE A 351 -38.21 -13.91 -20.85
CA ILE A 351 -38.36 -14.91 -19.78
C ILE A 351 -39.85 -15.20 -19.63
#